data_AF-A0A349DDA5-F1
#
_entry.id   AF-A0A349DDA5-F1
#
_cell.length_a   1.000
_cell.length_b   1.000
_cell.length_c   1.000
_cell.angle_alpha   90.00
_cell.angle_beta   90.00
_cell.angle_gamma   90.00
#
_symmetry.space_group_name_H-M   'P 1'
#
loop_
_entity.id
_entity.type
_entity.pdbx_description
1 polymer ?
#
loop_
_entity_poly.entity_id
_entity_poly.type
_entity_poly.pdbx_seq_one_letter_code
_entity_poly.pdbx_strand_id
1 'polypeptide(L)'
;ELLREAKTYERLDSVQGHKTYGDKYYVLKPEVEGYLGEGPAVPDFNGGEFAAWKETGDVLGAFFGHDHMNDFVGYVDGIMLGQCKTASFRVYTDGCRPGVRMVTLDENSIENVQTKMYHFKDFGLKSKSLDPYMRNVTDRQDMKLKVYGTALGTVAALTAAAVAVNKVSKKVKKSK
;
A
#
# COMPACT_ATOMS: atom_id res chain seq x y z
N GLU A 1 11.27 -13.36 -5.25
CA GLU A 1 9.99 -12.65 -4.99
C GLU A 1 10.20 -11.50 -4.01
N LEU A 2 9.46 -10.40 -4.19
CA LEU A 2 9.51 -9.20 -3.32
C LEU A 2 8.40 -9.14 -2.26
N LEU A 3 7.33 -9.91 -2.46
CA LEU A 3 6.19 -9.94 -1.55
C LEU A 3 6.19 -11.23 -0.74
N ARG A 4 5.47 -11.22 0.38
CA ARG A 4 5.12 -12.42 1.14
C ARG A 4 3.67 -12.36 1.57
N GLU A 5 3.09 -13.52 1.81
CA GLU A 5 1.77 -13.58 2.42
C GLU A 5 1.79 -12.93 3.82
N ALA A 6 0.74 -12.15 4.08
CA ALA A 6 0.55 -11.41 5.31
C ALA A 6 0.15 -12.38 6.43
N LYS A 7 0.72 -12.17 7.61
CA LYS A 7 0.25 -12.86 8.82
C LYS A 7 -1.09 -12.27 9.24
N THR A 8 -1.86 -13.02 10.03
CA THR A 8 -3.21 -12.61 10.46
C THR A 8 -3.24 -11.22 11.14
N TYR A 9 -2.20 -10.88 11.91
CA TYR A 9 -2.11 -9.57 12.58
C TYR A 9 -1.67 -8.42 11.65
N GLU A 10 -1.16 -8.72 10.45
CA GLU A 10 -0.73 -7.73 9.46
C GLU A 10 -1.86 -7.38 8.48
N ARG A 11 -3.06 -7.93 8.70
CA ARG A 11 -4.18 -7.85 7.76
C ARG A 11 -4.59 -6.41 7.42
N LEU A 12 -4.49 -5.48 8.37
CA LEU A 12 -4.79 -4.06 8.17
C LEU A 12 -3.68 -3.29 7.42
N ASP A 13 -2.49 -3.88 7.32
CA ASP A 13 -1.33 -3.34 6.61
C ASP A 13 -1.04 -4.07 5.29
N SER A 14 -1.84 -5.09 4.98
CA SER A 14 -1.76 -5.91 3.78
C SER A 14 -2.65 -5.41 2.65
N VAL A 15 -2.34 -5.82 1.43
CA VAL A 15 -3.19 -5.64 0.25
C VAL A 15 -3.72 -7.00 -0.22
N GLN A 16 -4.93 -7.03 -0.76
CA GLN A 16 -5.51 -8.24 -1.34
C GLN A 16 -4.90 -8.52 -2.71
N GLY A 17 -4.63 -9.78 -3.04
CA GLY A 17 -4.31 -10.17 -4.41
C GLY A 17 -5.51 -10.04 -5.36
N HIS A 18 -5.26 -10.18 -6.65
CA HIS A 18 -6.30 -10.17 -7.68
C HIS A 18 -6.51 -11.56 -8.28
N LYS A 19 -7.74 -11.82 -8.76
CA LYS A 19 -8.12 -13.05 -9.50
C LYS A 19 -7.72 -14.34 -8.77
N THR A 20 -6.81 -15.13 -9.34
CA THR A 20 -6.28 -16.39 -8.79
C THR A 20 -5.67 -16.23 -7.39
N TYR A 21 -5.29 -15.01 -7.02
CA TYR A 21 -4.72 -14.66 -5.72
C TYR A 21 -5.69 -13.88 -4.82
N GLY A 22 -6.98 -13.84 -5.18
CA GLY A 22 -8.00 -13.03 -4.53
C GLY A 22 -8.30 -13.40 -3.08
N ASP A 23 -7.98 -14.62 -2.65
CA ASP A 23 -8.12 -15.09 -1.26
C ASP A 23 -6.88 -14.80 -0.40
N LYS A 24 -5.81 -14.28 -1.02
CA LYS A 24 -4.53 -14.02 -0.36
C LYS A 24 -4.31 -12.55 -0.08
N TYR A 25 -3.50 -12.29 0.94
CA TYR A 25 -3.12 -10.95 1.38
C TYR A 25 -1.61 -10.85 1.46
N TYR A 26 -1.06 -9.73 1.01
CA TYR A 26 0.36 -9.56 0.82
C TYR A 26 0.89 -8.33 1.54
N VAL A 27 2.13 -8.43 1.99
CA VAL A 27 2.96 -7.33 2.46
C VAL A 27 4.32 -7.40 1.77
N LEU A 28 5.04 -6.29 1.77
CA LEU A 28 6.45 -6.29 1.36
C LEU A 28 7.25 -7.22 2.27
N LYS A 29 8.25 -7.89 1.70
CA LYS A 29 9.27 -8.54 2.53
C LYS A 29 10.09 -7.47 3.27
N PRO A 30 10.64 -7.78 4.46
CA PRO A 30 11.38 -6.80 5.27
C PRO A 30 12.54 -6.12 4.55
N GLU A 31 13.20 -6.83 3.63
CA GLU A 31 14.33 -6.36 2.82
C GLU A 31 13.91 -5.50 1.61
N VAL A 32 12.62 -5.37 1.34
CA VAL A 32 12.10 -4.61 0.20
C VAL A 32 11.72 -3.21 0.66
N GLU A 33 12.32 -2.21 0.02
CA GLU A 33 12.10 -0.83 0.36
C GLU A 33 10.86 -0.28 -0.35
N GLY A 34 10.08 0.53 0.36
CA GLY A 34 8.98 1.31 -0.21
C GLY A 34 7.61 0.99 0.36
N TYR A 35 6.59 1.08 -0.50
CA TYR A 35 5.18 1.09 -0.16
C TYR A 35 4.35 0.24 -1.13
N LEU A 36 3.67 -0.76 -0.58
CA LEU A 36 2.66 -1.57 -1.26
C LEU A 36 1.27 -0.99 -0.98
N GLY A 37 0.72 -0.25 -1.93
CA GLY A 37 -0.55 0.46 -1.79
C GLY A 37 -1.75 -0.32 -2.30
N GLU A 38 -1.53 -1.25 -3.23
CA GLU A 38 -2.57 -2.12 -3.78
C GLU A 38 -2.02 -3.48 -4.20
N GLY A 39 -2.90 -4.44 -4.40
CA GLY A 39 -2.53 -5.76 -4.89
C GLY A 39 -1.93 -5.67 -6.30
N PRO A 40 -0.73 -6.20 -6.55
CA PRO A 40 -0.18 -6.11 -7.89
C PRO A 40 -1.05 -6.83 -8.93
N ALA A 41 -1.24 -6.23 -10.09
CA ALA A 41 -1.97 -6.83 -11.20
C ALA A 41 -1.11 -7.89 -11.92
N VAL A 42 -0.94 -9.05 -11.27
CA VAL A 42 -0.14 -10.16 -11.81
C VAL A 42 -0.94 -11.03 -12.80
N PRO A 43 -0.26 -11.67 -13.77
CA PRO A 43 -0.89 -12.70 -14.59
C PRO A 43 -1.28 -13.92 -13.73
N ASP A 44 -2.31 -14.65 -14.18
CA ASP A 44 -2.78 -15.86 -13.51
C ASP A 44 -1.79 -17.03 -13.62
N PHE A 45 -0.87 -16.99 -14.59
CA PHE A 45 0.16 -17.99 -14.83
C PHE A 45 1.52 -17.34 -15.08
N ASN A 46 2.59 -18.04 -14.70
CA ASN A 46 3.96 -17.61 -14.98
C ASN A 46 4.33 -17.97 -16.42
N GLY A 47 4.53 -16.95 -17.26
CA GLY A 47 4.92 -17.11 -18.67
C GLY A 47 6.41 -17.35 -18.92
N GLY A 48 7.24 -17.39 -17.88
CA GLY A 48 8.68 -17.63 -18.00
C GLY A 48 9.52 -16.37 -18.29
N GLU A 49 8.92 -15.18 -18.35
CA GLU A 49 9.61 -13.91 -18.64
C GLU A 49 10.78 -13.65 -17.69
N PHE A 50 10.57 -13.78 -16.37
CA PHE A 50 11.64 -13.63 -15.38
C PHE A 50 12.72 -14.71 -15.51
N ALA A 51 12.35 -15.94 -15.89
CA ALA A 51 13.33 -17.00 -16.10
C ALA A 51 14.22 -16.72 -17.31
N ALA A 52 13.64 -16.19 -18.40
CA ALA A 52 14.38 -15.76 -19.58
C ALA A 52 15.36 -14.62 -19.28
N TRP A 53 14.99 -13.66 -18.44
CA TRP A 53 15.93 -12.61 -17.98
C TRP A 53 17.13 -13.20 -17.25
N LYS A 54 16.90 -14.17 -16.37
CA LYS A 54 17.99 -14.87 -15.66
C LYS A 54 18.88 -15.67 -16.61
N GLU A 55 18.31 -16.32 -17.61
CA GLU A 55 19.06 -17.08 -18.62
C GLU A 55 19.93 -16.16 -19.50
N THR A 56 19.43 -14.98 -19.83
CA THR A 56 20.17 -13.99 -20.64
C THR A 56 21.34 -13.40 -19.83
N GLY A 57 21.13 -13.16 -18.54
CA GLY A 57 22.20 -12.86 -17.58
C GLY A 57 22.74 -11.42 -17.62
N ASP A 58 22.16 -10.54 -18.43
CA ASP A 58 22.56 -9.13 -18.60
C ASP A 58 21.49 -8.13 -18.14
N VAL A 59 20.35 -8.61 -17.63
CA VAL A 59 19.27 -7.76 -17.11
C VAL A 59 19.59 -7.30 -15.69
N LEU A 60 19.95 -6.03 -15.53
CA LEU A 60 20.26 -5.44 -14.22
C LEU A 60 19.01 -5.08 -13.42
N GLY A 61 17.94 -4.69 -14.10
CA GLY A 61 16.68 -4.35 -13.44
C GLY A 61 15.51 -4.12 -14.39
N ALA A 62 14.31 -4.21 -13.84
CA ALA A 62 13.04 -4.00 -14.52
C ALA A 62 12.12 -3.13 -13.67
N PHE A 63 11.48 -2.15 -14.31
CA PHE A 63 10.60 -1.20 -13.68
C PHE A 63 9.20 -1.27 -14.29
N PHE A 64 8.19 -1.41 -13.44
CA PHE A 64 6.81 -1.68 -13.84
C PHE A 64 5.91 -0.52 -13.43
N GLY A 65 4.87 -0.27 -14.22
CA GLY A 65 3.77 0.62 -13.88
C GLY A 65 2.48 -0.18 -13.71
N HIS A 66 1.39 0.32 -14.30
CA HIS A 66 0.03 -0.24 -14.20
C HIS A 66 -0.63 -0.08 -12.82
N ASP A 67 0.04 -0.53 -11.77
CA ASP A 67 -0.42 -0.34 -10.39
C ASP A 67 -0.12 1.12 -9.96
N HIS A 68 -1.16 1.92 -9.76
CA HIS A 68 -1.05 3.35 -9.49
C HIS A 68 -0.53 3.68 -8.08
N MET A 69 -0.68 2.78 -7.12
CA MET A 69 -0.43 3.05 -5.70
C MET A 69 0.92 2.52 -5.22
N ASN A 70 1.51 1.58 -5.96
CA ASN A 70 2.71 0.86 -5.57
C ASN A 70 3.98 1.67 -5.86
N ASP A 71 4.86 1.75 -4.88
CA ASP A 71 6.19 2.35 -5.00
C ASP A 71 7.16 1.53 -4.16
N PHE A 72 7.74 0.48 -4.73
CA PHE A 72 8.73 -0.32 -4.01
C PHE A 72 9.83 -0.82 -4.93
N VAL A 73 10.96 -1.20 -4.35
CA VAL A 73 12.12 -1.73 -5.05
C VAL A 73 12.83 -2.78 -4.20
N GLY A 74 13.31 -3.82 -4.84
CA GLY A 74 14.18 -4.81 -4.20
C GLY A 74 14.80 -5.74 -5.23
N TYR A 75 15.62 -6.66 -4.76
CA TYR A 75 16.32 -7.60 -5.63
C TYR A 75 15.69 -8.99 -5.59
N VAL A 76 15.62 -9.64 -6.76
CA VAL A 76 15.30 -11.06 -6.89
C VAL A 76 16.33 -11.67 -7.82
N ASP A 77 17.06 -12.68 -7.33
CA ASP A 77 18.07 -13.41 -8.11
C ASP A 77 19.08 -12.48 -8.82
N GLY A 78 19.50 -11.38 -8.16
CA GLY A 78 20.44 -10.40 -8.71
C GLY A 78 19.82 -9.30 -9.58
N ILE A 79 18.53 -9.40 -9.92
CA ILE A 79 17.81 -8.42 -10.76
C ILE A 79 17.03 -7.45 -9.87
N MET A 80 17.22 -6.14 -10.07
CA MET A 80 16.42 -5.12 -9.37
C MET A 80 15.01 -5.05 -9.97
N LEU A 81 13.98 -5.29 -9.17
CA LEU A 81 12.59 -5.16 -9.59
C LEU A 81 11.94 -3.98 -8.88
N GLY A 82 11.32 -3.08 -9.65
CA GLY A 82 10.74 -1.86 -9.14
C GLY A 82 9.30 -1.63 -9.59
N GLN A 83 8.38 -1.39 -8.66
CA GLN A 83 7.06 -0.85 -8.99
C GLN A 83 7.10 0.68 -8.92
N CYS A 84 6.57 1.32 -9.96
CA CYS A 84 6.56 2.77 -10.15
C CYS A 84 5.14 3.30 -10.06
N LYS A 85 4.92 4.15 -9.08
CA LYS A 85 3.64 4.81 -8.83
C LYS A 85 3.20 5.69 -10.00
N THR A 86 1.89 5.98 -10.05
CA THR A 86 1.36 6.95 -11.02
C THR A 86 1.98 8.33 -10.86
N ALA A 87 2.23 9.02 -11.98
CA ALA A 87 2.68 10.41 -12.00
C ALA A 87 1.52 11.43 -12.07
N SER A 88 0.28 10.96 -12.24
CA SER A 88 -0.88 11.83 -12.50
C SER A 88 -1.85 11.88 -11.30
N PHE A 89 -2.62 12.97 -11.24
CA PHE A 89 -3.75 13.12 -10.32
C PHE A 89 -5.10 12.72 -10.95
N ARG A 90 -5.12 12.32 -12.23
CA ARG A 90 -6.36 12.02 -12.95
C ARG A 90 -6.90 10.64 -12.60
N VAL A 91 -6.00 9.67 -12.49
CA VAL A 91 -6.33 8.35 -11.93
C VAL A 91 -6.13 8.39 -10.40
N TYR A 92 -6.67 7.40 -9.70
CA TYR A 92 -6.54 7.34 -8.24
C TYR A 92 -5.07 7.29 -7.82
N THR A 93 -4.80 7.92 -6.69
CA THR A 93 -3.50 8.01 -6.04
C THR A 93 -3.77 8.21 -4.54
N ASP A 94 -2.79 7.90 -3.70
CA ASP A 94 -2.83 8.23 -2.27
C ASP A 94 -2.52 9.72 -2.04
N GLY A 95 -3.46 10.60 -2.36
CA GLY A 95 -3.32 12.03 -2.03
C GLY A 95 -2.23 12.74 -2.84
N CYS A 96 -1.39 13.57 -2.20
CA CYS A 96 -0.32 14.36 -2.85
C CYS A 96 0.95 13.56 -3.17
N ARG A 97 0.84 12.25 -3.39
CA ARG A 97 1.95 11.33 -3.60
C ARG A 97 2.09 10.72 -5.01
N PRO A 98 1.44 11.19 -6.10
CA PRO A 98 1.93 10.84 -7.43
C PRO A 98 3.41 11.19 -7.56
N GLY A 99 4.15 10.44 -8.35
CA GLY A 99 5.57 10.69 -8.47
C GLY A 99 6.21 10.08 -9.70
N VAL A 100 7.51 10.30 -9.80
CA VAL A 100 8.35 9.76 -10.87
C VAL A 100 9.57 9.08 -10.25
N ARG A 101 9.97 7.96 -10.82
CA ARG A 101 11.17 7.25 -10.39
C ARG A 101 12.34 7.68 -11.24
N MET A 102 13.39 8.17 -10.59
CA MET A 102 14.68 8.41 -11.21
C MET A 102 15.50 7.12 -11.13
N VAL A 103 16.08 6.72 -12.25
CA VAL A 103 17.04 5.62 -12.35
C VAL A 103 18.35 6.22 -12.81
N THR A 104 19.41 6.04 -12.04
CA THR A 104 20.74 6.58 -12.29
C THR A 104 21.70 5.43 -12.55
N LEU A 105 22.39 5.51 -13.68
CA LEU A 105 23.42 4.57 -14.10
C LEU A 105 24.76 5.31 -14.18
N ASP A 106 25.81 4.72 -13.62
CA ASP A 106 27.18 5.17 -13.80
C ASP A 106 27.83 4.31 -14.90
N GLU A 107 28.35 4.94 -15.94
CA GLU A 107 29.02 4.23 -17.05
C GLU A 107 30.23 3.41 -16.58
N ASN A 108 30.85 3.80 -15.46
CA ASN A 108 32.02 3.14 -14.89
C ASN A 108 31.64 2.04 -13.86
N SER A 109 30.36 1.94 -13.49
CA SER A 109 29.83 0.93 -12.56
C SER A 109 28.35 0.68 -12.86
N ILE A 110 28.09 0.12 -14.04
CA ILE A 110 26.73 -0.08 -14.56
C ILE A 110 25.91 -1.02 -13.67
N GLU A 111 26.57 -1.96 -12.98
CA GLU A 111 25.97 -2.88 -12.02
C GLU A 111 25.43 -2.18 -10.76
N ASN A 112 25.93 -0.99 -10.44
CA ASN A 112 25.49 -0.19 -9.30
C ASN A 112 24.34 0.75 -9.67
N VAL A 113 23.23 0.17 -10.11
CA VAL A 113 22.01 0.93 -10.44
C VAL A 113 21.47 1.59 -9.18
N GLN A 114 21.33 2.91 -9.21
CA GLN A 114 20.68 3.67 -8.14
C GLN A 114 19.29 4.09 -8.57
N THR A 115 18.35 4.09 -7.64
CA THR A 115 17.01 4.58 -7.94
C THR A 115 16.38 5.28 -6.75
N LYS A 116 15.54 6.27 -7.05
CA LYS A 116 14.79 7.03 -6.06
C LYS A 116 13.44 7.47 -6.63
N MET A 117 12.40 7.29 -5.84
CA MET A 117 11.08 7.82 -6.15
C MET A 117 10.95 9.25 -5.61
N TYR A 118 10.55 10.18 -6.47
CA TYR A 118 10.22 11.56 -6.11
C TYR A 118 8.73 11.77 -6.18
N HIS A 119 8.12 12.14 -5.06
CA HIS A 119 6.70 12.38 -4.97
C HIS A 119 6.40 13.86 -5.17
N PHE A 120 5.21 14.18 -5.68
CA PHE A 120 4.76 15.55 -5.92
C PHE A 120 4.92 16.45 -4.68
N LYS A 121 4.61 15.92 -3.50
CA LYS A 121 4.80 16.62 -2.21
C LYS A 121 6.25 17.01 -1.93
N ASP A 122 7.24 16.28 -2.45
CA ASP A 122 8.66 16.50 -2.17
C ASP A 122 9.18 17.77 -2.85
N PHE A 123 8.47 18.23 -3.89
CA PHE A 123 8.77 19.49 -4.60
C PHE A 123 8.19 20.73 -3.91
N GLY A 124 7.57 20.60 -2.73
CA GLY A 124 6.94 21.73 -2.03
C GLY A 124 5.69 22.28 -2.73
N LEU A 125 5.15 21.53 -3.69
CA LEU A 125 3.97 21.93 -4.47
C LEU A 125 2.68 21.56 -3.73
N LYS A 126 1.62 22.34 -3.99
CA LYS A 126 0.27 22.08 -3.46
C LYS A 126 -0.68 21.73 -4.60
N SER A 127 -1.27 20.54 -4.55
CA SER A 127 -2.28 20.14 -5.52
C SER A 127 -3.54 20.99 -5.34
N LYS A 128 -4.03 21.60 -6.42
CA LYS A 128 -5.31 22.31 -6.45
C LYS A 128 -6.50 21.38 -6.69
N SER A 129 -6.24 20.17 -7.19
CA SER A 129 -7.25 19.20 -7.58
C SER A 129 -7.69 18.26 -6.45
N LEU A 130 -7.00 18.30 -5.30
CA LEU A 130 -7.31 17.47 -4.13
C LEU A 130 -7.88 18.30 -3.00
N ASP A 131 -8.84 17.76 -2.26
CA ASP A 131 -9.34 18.36 -1.02
C ASP A 131 -8.28 18.39 0.10
N PRO A 132 -8.36 19.33 1.06
CA PRO A 132 -7.38 19.46 2.14
C PRO A 132 -7.11 18.18 2.93
N TYR A 133 -8.12 17.34 3.13
CA TYR A 133 -7.97 16.04 3.80
C TYR A 133 -7.10 15.07 2.97
N MET A 134 -7.45 14.88 1.70
CA MET A 134 -6.75 13.97 0.78
C MET A 134 -5.30 14.40 0.53
N ARG A 135 -4.98 15.69 0.68
CA ARG A 135 -3.59 16.17 0.58
C ARG A 135 -2.67 15.61 1.68
N ASN A 136 -3.23 15.26 2.84
CA ASN A 136 -2.46 14.97 4.05
C ASN A 136 -2.55 13.51 4.52
N VAL A 137 -3.53 12.75 4.04
CA VAL A 137 -3.80 11.37 4.50
C VAL A 137 -3.48 10.38 3.37
N THR A 138 -2.89 9.22 3.71
CA THR A 138 -2.76 8.07 2.80
C THR A 138 -4.01 7.21 2.83
N ASP A 139 -4.28 6.47 1.76
CA ASP A 139 -5.40 5.52 1.72
C ASP A 139 -5.30 4.49 2.85
N ARG A 140 -4.09 4.04 3.19
CA ARG A 140 -3.87 3.15 4.33
C ARG A 140 -4.20 3.82 5.67
N GLN A 141 -3.80 5.08 5.87
CA GLN A 141 -4.14 5.84 7.08
C GLN A 141 -5.64 6.12 7.16
N ASP A 142 -6.29 6.47 6.05
CA ASP A 142 -7.73 6.70 5.96
C ASP A 142 -8.51 5.43 6.30
N MET A 143 -8.11 4.29 5.73
CA MET A 143 -8.69 2.98 6.06
C MET A 143 -8.50 2.64 7.55
N LYS A 144 -7.29 2.81 8.09
CA LYS A 144 -7.04 2.61 9.54
C LYS A 144 -7.93 3.52 10.38
N LEU A 145 -8.03 4.80 10.05
CA LEU A 145 -8.85 5.77 10.77
C LEU A 145 -10.33 5.37 10.74
N LYS A 146 -10.86 4.92 9.60
CA LYS A 146 -12.23 4.42 9.47
C LYS A 146 -12.48 3.17 10.31
N VAL A 147 -11.56 2.20 10.28
CA VAL A 147 -11.68 0.96 11.09
C VAL A 147 -11.64 1.29 12.58
N TYR A 148 -10.66 2.08 13.03
CA TYR A 148 -10.56 2.49 14.43
C TYR A 148 -11.75 3.35 14.87
N GLY A 149 -12.21 4.27 14.02
CA GLY A 149 -13.38 5.10 14.28
C GLY A 149 -14.65 4.26 14.45
N THR A 150 -14.85 3.26 13.60
CA THR A 150 -15.99 2.34 13.68
C THR A 150 -15.93 1.49 14.96
N ALA A 151 -14.75 0.96 15.30
CA ALA A 151 -14.55 0.19 16.53
C ALA A 151 -14.86 1.02 17.79
N LEU A 152 -14.32 2.24 17.86
CA LEU A 152 -14.57 3.16 18.98
C LEU A 152 -16.04 3.56 19.09
N GLY A 153 -16.69 3.88 17.95
CA GLY A 153 -18.11 4.22 17.92
C GLY A 153 -19.00 3.08 18.43
N THR A 154 -18.67 1.84 18.06
CA THR A 154 -19.39 0.65 18.51
C THR A 154 -19.27 0.45 20.02
N VAL A 155 -18.05 0.59 20.57
CA VAL A 155 -17.80 0.48 22.02
C VAL A 155 -18.56 1.57 22.80
N ALA A 156 -18.54 2.81 22.31
CA ALA A 156 -19.26 3.91 22.94
C ALA A 156 -20.78 3.67 22.95
N ALA A 157 -21.35 3.18 21.84
CA ALA A 157 -22.77 2.86 21.75
C ALA A 157 -23.20 1.75 22.71
N LEU A 158 -22.41 0.66 22.81
CA LEU A 158 -22.67 -0.43 23.74
C LEU A 158 -22.60 0.04 25.21
N THR A 159 -21.62 0.89 25.53
CA THR A 159 -21.47 1.46 26.87
C THR A 159 -22.67 2.35 27.23
N ALA A 160 -23.09 3.22 26.32
CA ALA A 160 -24.26 4.08 26.51
C ALA A 160 -25.55 3.26 26.70
N ALA A 161 -25.74 2.19 25.91
CA ALA A 161 -26.87 1.27 26.06
C ALA A 161 -26.86 0.57 27.42
N ALA A 162 -25.72 0.06 27.87
CA ALA A 162 -25.58 -0.57 29.18
C ALA A 162 -25.91 0.39 30.34
N VAL A 163 -25.46 1.65 30.25
CA VAL A 163 -25.79 2.69 31.23
C VAL A 163 -27.30 3.00 31.22
N ALA A 164 -27.91 3.12 30.05
CA ALA A 164 -29.36 3.36 29.92
C ALA A 164 -30.18 2.21 30.52
N VAL A 165 -29.83 0.95 30.23
CA VAL A 165 -30.47 -0.25 30.79
C VAL A 165 -30.34 -0.28 32.32
N ASN A 166 -29.16 0.04 32.86
CA ASN A 166 -28.95 0.12 34.31
C ASN A 166 -29.81 1.22 34.96
N LYS A 167 -29.94 2.38 34.31
CA LYS A 167 -30.76 3.50 34.81
C LYS A 167 -32.25 3.13 34.83
N VAL A 168 -32.75 2.51 33.76
CA VAL A 168 -34.14 2.01 33.68
C VAL A 168 -34.39 0.94 34.75
N SER A 169 -33.49 -0.03 34.87
CA SER A 169 -33.62 -1.12 35.86
C SER A 169 -33.67 -0.61 37.30
N LYS A 170 -32.84 0.39 37.65
CA LYS A 170 -32.89 1.04 38.97
C LYS A 170 -34.19 1.81 39.20
N LYS A 171 -34.74 2.44 38.15
CA LYS A 171 -36.01 3.18 38.24
C LYS A 171 -37.21 2.24 38.43
N VAL A 172 -37.22 1.10 37.73
CA VAL A 172 -38.23 0.04 37.91
C VAL A 172 -38.16 -0.56 39.32
N LYS A 173 -36.97 -0.83 39.85
CA LYS A 173 -36.80 -1.32 41.22
C LYS A 173 -37.25 -0.34 42.31
N LYS A 174 -37.23 0.97 42.05
CA LYS A 174 -37.73 2.01 42.99
C LYS A 174 -39.23 2.26 42.89
N SER A 175 -39.88 1.75 41.84
CA SER A 175 -41.31 1.92 41.56
C SER A 175 -42.15 0.71 41.99
N LYS A 176 -41.51 -0.37 42.45
CA LYS A 176 -42.12 -1.48 43.18
C LYS A 176 -41.87 -1.30 44.66
#